data_AF-A0A4U0WFL8-F1
#
_entry.id   AF-A0A4U0WFL8-F1
#
_cell.length_a   1.000
_cell.length_b   1.000
_cell.length_c   1.000
_cell.angle_alpha   90.00
_cell.angle_beta   90.00
_cell.angle_gamma   90.00
#
_symmetry.space_group_name_H-M   'P 1'
#
loop_
_entity.id
_entity.type
_entity.pdbx_description
1 polymer ?
#
loop_
_entity_poly.entity_id
_entity_poly.type
_entity_poly.pdbx_seq_one_letter_code
_entity_poly.pdbx_strand_id
1 'polypeptide(L)'
;MEFASSFLPKLAGAPAVQIRFTQTSRAGWRLKQQQQYANQTRSFRTSTAFFREAPGGAPTKVRGQRKVYDSVDEAVADIKSGSTILSAGFGLCGTAETIIGAMAKRGAENLHSLTAVSNNAGTAIGGGLSPLITGGQVSKAICSFLGNNKALEKKYLNGEIAIELTPQGTLAEKLRCGGAGIPAFFTPTGVNTFIQSGQIPQRLKGGEVIEPGKARETRIFDGRIYNMETAIHGDVAILRAHK
;
A
#
# COMPACT_ATOMS: atom_id res chain seq x y z
N MET A 1 -3.40 54.80 55.16
CA MET A 1 -3.89 54.29 53.87
C MET A 1 -5.28 53.74 54.13
N GLU A 2 -6.27 54.64 54.11
CA GLU A 2 -7.24 54.81 53.01
C GLU A 2 -8.39 53.80 53.16
N PHE A 3 -9.45 54.21 53.90
CA PHE A 3 -10.78 54.63 53.41
C PHE A 3 -11.63 53.43 52.96
N ALA A 4 -12.55 52.94 53.81
CA ALA A 4 -13.97 53.35 53.98
C ALA A 4 -14.92 52.39 53.25
N SER A 5 -15.72 51.62 54.01
CA SER A 5 -17.17 51.84 54.29
C SER A 5 -18.06 51.15 53.25
N SER A 6 -18.70 50.03 53.59
CA SER A 6 -20.07 49.91 54.12
C SER A 6 -21.15 49.87 53.03
N PHE A 7 -22.30 49.29 53.38
CA PHE A 7 -23.57 49.21 52.65
C PHE A 7 -23.81 48.00 51.72
N LEU A 8 -24.59 47.05 52.25
CA LEU A 8 -25.60 46.30 51.47
C LEU A 8 -26.72 47.27 51.05
N PRO A 9 -27.35 47.06 49.88
CA PRO A 9 -28.77 46.67 49.94
C PRO A 9 -29.27 45.76 48.79
N LYS A 10 -30.47 45.22 49.05
CA LYS A 10 -31.43 44.54 48.18
C LYS A 10 -31.54 45.15 46.77
N LEU A 11 -31.67 44.30 45.75
CA LEU A 11 -32.39 44.61 44.52
C LEU A 11 -33.34 43.48 44.15
N ALA A 12 -34.62 43.83 44.12
CA ALA A 12 -35.71 43.08 43.53
C ALA A 12 -35.84 43.44 42.03
N GLY A 13 -36.36 42.49 41.23
CA GLY A 13 -37.09 42.79 40.00
C GLY A 13 -36.27 42.99 38.72
N ALA A 14 -36.03 41.90 37.98
CA ALA A 14 -35.80 41.93 36.54
C ALA A 14 -36.77 40.94 35.85
N PRO A 15 -37.37 41.29 34.69
CA PRO A 15 -38.46 40.52 34.10
C PRO A 15 -37.99 39.20 33.49
N ALA A 16 -38.85 38.19 33.56
CA ALA A 16 -38.63 36.87 32.98
C ALA A 16 -38.49 36.96 31.44
N VAL A 17 -37.37 36.45 30.91
CA VAL A 17 -37.17 36.27 29.47
C VAL A 17 -37.96 35.04 29.03
N GLN A 18 -39.07 35.25 28.31
CA GLN A 18 -39.76 34.17 27.60
C GLN A 18 -39.00 33.82 26.31
N ILE A 19 -38.35 32.65 26.30
CA ILE A 19 -37.79 32.07 25.07
C ILE A 19 -38.92 31.36 24.32
N ARG A 20 -39.37 31.92 23.18
CA ARG A 20 -40.25 31.21 22.25
C ARG A 20 -39.45 30.15 21.50
N PHE A 21 -39.68 28.88 21.80
CA PHE A 21 -39.31 27.80 20.90
C PHE A 21 -40.29 27.77 19.74
N THR A 22 -39.83 28.15 18.54
CA THR A 22 -40.56 27.85 17.31
C THR A 22 -40.33 26.38 16.98
N GLN A 23 -41.37 25.57 17.14
CA GLN A 23 -41.37 24.19 16.71
C GLN A 23 -41.37 24.18 15.17
N THR A 24 -40.20 24.14 14.55
CA THR A 24 -40.11 23.84 13.12
C THR A 24 -40.51 22.38 12.97
N SER A 25 -41.71 22.14 12.43
CA SER A 25 -42.23 20.80 12.22
C SER A 25 -41.26 20.02 11.32
N ARG A 26 -40.97 18.76 11.71
CA ARG A 26 -40.14 17.81 10.94
C ARG A 26 -40.59 17.63 9.47
N ALA A 27 -41.79 18.09 9.12
CA ALA A 27 -42.35 18.03 7.78
C ALA A 27 -41.63 18.94 6.77
N GLY A 28 -41.19 20.14 7.17
CA GLY A 28 -40.58 21.12 6.23
C GLY A 28 -39.18 20.72 5.74
N TRP A 29 -38.41 20.02 6.58
CA TRP A 29 -37.05 19.58 6.25
C TRP A 29 -37.04 18.42 5.25
N ARG A 30 -38.01 17.49 5.34
CA ARG A 30 -38.15 16.37 4.39
C ARG A 30 -38.56 16.83 2.99
N LEU A 31 -39.42 17.83 2.90
CA LEU A 31 -39.87 18.39 1.62
C LEU A 31 -38.72 19.07 0.86
N LYS A 32 -37.86 19.84 1.54
CA LYS A 32 -36.69 20.48 0.90
C LYS A 32 -35.65 19.47 0.42
N GLN A 33 -35.41 18.38 1.17
CA GLN A 33 -34.52 17.31 0.69
C GLN A 33 -35.12 16.57 -0.51
N GLN A 34 -36.41 16.19 -0.49
CA GLN A 34 -37.04 15.48 -1.60
C GLN A 34 -37.05 16.30 -2.91
N GLN A 35 -37.23 17.62 -2.83
CA GLN A 35 -37.21 18.49 -4.02
C GLN A 35 -35.79 18.71 -4.59
N GLN A 36 -34.75 18.68 -3.76
CA GLN A 36 -33.36 18.76 -4.22
C GLN A 36 -32.88 17.48 -4.93
N TYR A 37 -33.45 16.31 -4.59
CA TYR A 37 -33.10 15.03 -5.23
C TYR A 37 -33.92 14.72 -6.49
N ALA A 38 -35.07 15.38 -6.71
CA ALA A 38 -35.97 15.09 -7.82
C ALA A 38 -35.47 15.55 -9.20
N ASN A 39 -34.51 16.49 -9.25
CA ASN A 39 -34.02 17.08 -10.52
C ASN A 39 -32.62 16.60 -10.96
N GLN A 40 -32.06 15.57 -10.33
CA GLN A 40 -30.81 14.95 -10.80
C GLN A 40 -31.12 13.68 -11.57
N THR A 41 -31.30 13.81 -12.88
CA THR A 41 -31.27 12.68 -13.80
C THR A 41 -29.87 12.06 -13.75
N ARG A 42 -29.70 11.02 -12.94
CA ARG A 42 -28.47 10.23 -12.89
C ARG A 42 -28.35 9.48 -14.21
N SER A 43 -27.57 10.00 -15.14
CA SER A 43 -27.14 9.22 -16.29
C SER A 43 -26.14 8.18 -15.80
N PHE A 44 -26.55 6.91 -15.84
CA PHE A 44 -25.62 5.81 -15.67
C PHE A 44 -24.87 5.64 -16.98
N ARG A 45 -23.62 6.10 -17.03
CA ARG A 45 -22.67 5.62 -18.03
C ARG A 45 -22.11 4.31 -17.50
N THR A 46 -22.55 3.19 -18.06
CA THR A 46 -21.80 1.94 -18.01
C THR A 46 -20.49 2.22 -18.74
N SER A 47 -19.39 2.41 -18.00
CA SER A 47 -18.09 2.13 -18.59
C SER A 47 -18.10 0.64 -18.87
N THR A 48 -17.91 0.26 -20.13
CA THR A 48 -17.47 -1.09 -20.46
C THR A 48 -16.25 -1.36 -19.61
N ALA A 49 -16.39 -2.24 -18.62
CA ALA A 49 -15.28 -2.69 -17.81
C ALA A 49 -14.21 -3.19 -18.79
N PHE A 50 -13.07 -2.52 -18.82
CA PHE A 50 -11.88 -3.10 -19.40
C PHE A 50 -11.48 -4.23 -18.45
N PHE A 51 -11.96 -5.43 -18.74
CA PHE A 51 -11.33 -6.63 -18.22
C PHE A 51 -9.91 -6.62 -18.77
N ARG A 52 -8.96 -6.26 -17.91
CA ARG A 52 -7.56 -6.58 -18.16
C ARG A 52 -7.49 -8.09 -17.97
N GLU A 53 -7.45 -8.85 -19.07
CA GLU A 53 -6.92 -10.20 -19.00
C GLU A 53 -5.55 -10.10 -18.34
N ALA A 54 -5.37 -10.73 -17.19
CA ALA A 54 -4.05 -10.94 -16.65
C ALA A 54 -3.31 -11.79 -17.70
N PRO A 55 -2.19 -11.32 -18.28
CA PRO A 55 -1.41 -12.11 -19.21
C PRO A 55 -0.74 -13.23 -18.41
N GLY A 56 -1.47 -14.33 -18.23
CA GLY A 56 -1.09 -15.39 -17.31
C GLY A 56 -2.30 -16.22 -16.92
N GLY A 57 -2.85 -16.97 -17.87
CA GLY A 57 -3.67 -18.13 -17.50
C GLY A 57 -2.88 -19.00 -16.53
N ALA A 58 -3.55 -19.59 -15.54
CA ALA A 58 -2.90 -20.50 -14.61
C ALA A 58 -2.07 -21.54 -15.39
N PRO A 59 -0.81 -21.80 -15.01
CA PRO A 59 0.06 -22.71 -15.77
C PRO A 59 -0.67 -24.04 -15.97
N THR A 60 -0.60 -24.56 -17.21
CA THR A 60 -1.24 -25.82 -17.58
C THR A 60 -0.89 -26.88 -16.54
N LYS A 61 -1.88 -27.35 -15.78
CA LYS A 61 -1.67 -28.40 -14.78
C LYS A 61 -1.30 -29.69 -15.51
N VAL A 62 -0.01 -29.96 -15.68
CA VAL A 62 0.48 -31.25 -16.15
C VAL A 62 0.29 -32.25 -15.00
N ARG A 63 -0.85 -32.95 -14.99
CA ARG A 63 -1.10 -34.03 -14.04
C ARG A 63 -0.01 -35.10 -14.21
N GLY A 64 0.70 -35.43 -13.13
CA GLY A 64 1.74 -36.46 -13.12
C GLY A 64 3.18 -35.95 -13.16
N GLN A 65 3.42 -34.64 -13.36
CA GLN A 65 4.77 -34.09 -13.25
C GLN A 65 5.22 -33.94 -11.79
N ARG A 66 6.42 -34.43 -11.50
CA ARG A 66 7.13 -34.21 -10.24
C ARG A 66 7.46 -32.72 -10.13
N LYS A 67 7.09 -32.06 -9.02
CA LYS A 67 7.42 -30.65 -8.73
C LYS A 67 8.82 -30.44 -8.13
N VAL A 68 9.68 -31.44 -8.29
CA VAL A 68 11.08 -31.39 -7.87
C VAL A 68 11.88 -31.34 -9.16
N TYR A 69 12.62 -30.25 -9.33
CA TYR A 69 13.48 -30.01 -10.47
C TYR A 69 14.88 -30.54 -10.16
N ASP A 70 15.59 -31.01 -11.19
CA ASP A 70 16.94 -31.56 -11.04
C ASP A 70 18.00 -30.45 -10.91
N SER A 71 17.67 -29.23 -11.38
CA SER A 71 18.50 -28.04 -11.15
C SER A 71 17.66 -26.81 -10.78
N VAL A 72 18.31 -25.86 -10.10
CA VAL A 72 17.70 -24.56 -9.78
C VAL A 72 17.47 -23.71 -11.03
N ASP A 73 18.35 -23.84 -12.04
CA ASP A 73 18.25 -23.09 -13.29
C ASP A 73 16.98 -23.47 -14.07
N GLU A 74 16.60 -24.76 -14.08
CA GLU A 74 15.32 -25.22 -14.64
C GLU A 74 14.11 -24.70 -13.87
N ALA A 75 14.19 -24.67 -12.53
CA ALA A 75 13.08 -24.24 -11.67
C ALA A 75 12.72 -22.75 -11.82
N VAL A 76 13.64 -21.93 -12.34
CA VAL A 76 13.45 -20.47 -12.53
C VAL A 76 13.44 -20.06 -14.00
N ALA A 77 13.51 -21.01 -14.93
CA ALA A 77 13.67 -20.75 -16.37
C ALA A 77 12.49 -19.99 -16.97
N ASP A 78 11.27 -20.22 -16.46
CA ASP A 78 10.03 -19.64 -16.97
C ASP A 78 9.68 -18.27 -16.37
N ILE A 79 10.45 -17.78 -15.39
CA ILE A 79 10.29 -16.42 -14.85
C ILE A 79 10.63 -15.41 -15.95
N LYS A 80 9.73 -14.45 -16.19
CA LYS A 80 9.84 -13.48 -17.27
C LYS A 80 10.33 -12.12 -16.76
N SER A 81 10.97 -11.35 -17.64
CA SER A 81 11.17 -9.92 -17.38
C SER A 81 9.82 -9.24 -17.15
N GLY A 82 9.77 -8.27 -16.26
CA GLY A 82 8.52 -7.60 -15.87
C GLY A 82 7.71 -8.33 -14.80
N SER A 83 8.09 -9.55 -14.40
CA SER A 83 7.36 -10.30 -13.37
C SER A 83 7.41 -9.62 -12.00
N THR A 84 6.30 -9.77 -11.28
CA THR A 84 6.18 -9.44 -9.85
C THR A 84 6.57 -10.65 -9.03
N ILE A 85 7.70 -10.55 -8.32
CA ILE A 85 8.28 -11.62 -7.51
C ILE A 85 7.96 -11.38 -6.05
N LEU A 86 7.28 -12.33 -5.40
CA LEU A 86 7.06 -12.32 -3.95
C LEU A 86 8.23 -13.05 -3.29
N SER A 87 9.13 -12.32 -2.65
CA SER A 87 10.32 -12.89 -2.00
C SER A 87 10.11 -13.02 -0.49
N ALA A 88 10.23 -14.23 0.03
CA ALA A 88 10.27 -14.44 1.47
C ALA A 88 11.59 -13.98 2.09
N GLY A 89 11.53 -13.68 3.38
CA GLY A 89 12.68 -13.38 4.23
C GLY A 89 12.43 -12.21 5.17
N PHE A 90 13.13 -12.23 6.30
CA PHE A 90 13.23 -11.12 7.24
C PHE A 90 14.71 -10.84 7.51
N GLY A 91 15.20 -9.71 7.00
CA GLY A 91 16.65 -9.52 6.82
C GLY A 91 17.22 -10.63 5.93
N LEU A 92 18.12 -11.44 6.46
CA LEU A 92 18.68 -12.64 5.79
C LEU A 92 18.07 -13.96 6.30
N CYS A 93 17.18 -13.89 7.29
CA CYS A 93 16.52 -15.09 7.78
C CYS A 93 15.42 -15.53 6.81
N GLY A 94 15.41 -16.80 6.41
CA GLY A 94 14.37 -17.36 5.54
C GLY A 94 14.40 -16.90 4.08
N THR A 95 15.49 -16.27 3.62
CA THR A 95 15.67 -15.89 2.21
C THR A 95 15.94 -17.11 1.32
N ALA A 96 15.44 -17.08 0.09
CA ALA A 96 15.59 -18.15 -0.89
C ALA A 96 16.90 -18.02 -1.70
N GLU A 97 18.06 -18.02 -1.01
CA GLU A 97 19.37 -17.69 -1.61
C GLU A 97 19.71 -18.49 -2.88
N THR A 98 19.46 -19.81 -2.91
CA THR A 98 19.72 -20.65 -4.09
C THR A 98 18.93 -20.19 -5.30
N ILE A 99 17.64 -19.87 -5.12
CA ILE A 99 16.73 -19.42 -6.17
C ILE A 99 17.13 -18.02 -6.64
N ILE A 100 17.41 -17.12 -5.69
CA ILE A 100 17.86 -15.75 -5.98
C ILE A 100 19.16 -15.76 -6.78
N GLY A 101 20.12 -16.63 -6.40
CA GLY A 101 21.38 -16.79 -7.12
C GLY A 101 21.18 -17.23 -8.57
N ALA A 102 20.30 -18.20 -8.82
CA ALA A 102 19.96 -18.65 -10.17
C ALA A 102 19.31 -17.55 -11.01
N MET A 103 18.37 -16.78 -10.42
CA MET A 103 17.78 -15.62 -11.07
C MET A 103 18.84 -14.55 -11.37
N ALA A 104 19.78 -14.30 -10.47
CA ALA A 104 20.83 -13.32 -10.64
C ALA A 104 21.82 -13.70 -11.76
N LYS A 105 22.15 -15.00 -11.86
CA LYS A 105 23.01 -15.56 -12.90
C LYS A 105 22.48 -15.30 -14.32
N ARG A 106 21.17 -15.15 -14.50
CA ARG A 106 20.56 -14.81 -15.80
C ARG A 106 20.97 -13.43 -16.31
N GLY A 107 21.26 -12.48 -15.40
CA GLY A 107 21.65 -11.11 -15.73
C GLY A 107 20.52 -10.24 -16.30
N ALA A 108 20.77 -8.91 -16.35
CA ALA A 108 19.78 -7.93 -16.79
C ALA A 108 19.39 -8.05 -18.28
N GLU A 109 20.22 -8.67 -19.13
CA GLU A 109 19.84 -8.89 -20.53
C GLU A 109 18.73 -9.94 -20.67
N ASN A 110 18.65 -10.92 -19.75
CA ASN A 110 17.72 -12.06 -19.85
C ASN A 110 16.60 -12.07 -18.79
N LEU A 111 16.75 -11.30 -17.72
CA LEU A 111 15.77 -11.21 -16.64
C LEU A 111 15.86 -9.84 -15.97
N HIS A 112 14.97 -8.92 -16.34
CA HIS A 112 14.99 -7.53 -15.89
C HIS A 112 13.59 -6.99 -15.61
N SER A 113 13.52 -5.72 -15.23
CA SER A 113 12.26 -5.02 -14.96
C SER A 113 11.39 -5.70 -13.91
N LEU A 114 12.00 -6.43 -12.99
CA LEU A 114 11.28 -7.14 -11.94
C LEU A 114 10.68 -6.17 -10.92
N THR A 115 9.46 -6.46 -10.49
CA THR A 115 8.89 -5.88 -9.28
C THR A 115 9.14 -6.83 -8.12
N ALA A 116 10.02 -6.46 -7.20
CA ALA A 116 10.34 -7.26 -6.03
C ALA A 116 9.47 -6.84 -4.84
N VAL A 117 8.67 -7.78 -4.32
CA VAL A 117 7.86 -7.59 -3.10
C VAL A 117 8.50 -8.38 -1.97
N SER A 118 9.03 -7.69 -0.98
CA SER A 118 9.76 -8.32 0.14
C SER A 118 9.75 -7.41 1.34
N ASN A 119 9.82 -7.98 2.55
CA ASN A 119 9.96 -7.14 3.75
C ASN A 119 11.21 -6.25 3.67
N ASN A 120 12.33 -6.85 3.24
CA ASN A 120 13.61 -6.18 3.06
C ASN A 120 14.14 -6.40 1.64
N ALA A 121 14.79 -5.39 1.08
CA ALA A 121 15.37 -5.43 -0.26
C ALA A 121 16.89 -5.70 -0.20
N GLY A 122 17.28 -6.77 0.51
CA GLY A 122 18.69 -7.14 0.74
C GLY A 122 19.37 -6.42 1.90
N THR A 123 20.67 -6.64 2.07
CA THR A 123 21.47 -5.99 3.13
C THR A 123 22.77 -5.36 2.60
N ALA A 124 23.40 -4.53 3.45
CA ALA A 124 24.67 -3.86 3.16
C ALA A 124 25.82 -4.83 2.84
N ILE A 125 25.82 -6.01 3.48
CA ILE A 125 26.85 -7.04 3.32
C ILE A 125 26.51 -8.05 2.21
N GLY A 126 25.42 -7.83 1.45
CA GLY A 126 24.90 -8.77 0.47
C GLY A 126 23.86 -9.73 1.03
N GLY A 127 23.45 -10.72 0.22
CA GLY A 127 22.39 -11.68 0.55
C GLY A 127 20.97 -11.16 0.35
N GLY A 128 20.00 -12.07 0.34
CA GLY A 128 18.62 -11.78 -0.05
C GLY A 128 18.57 -11.18 -1.45
N LEU A 129 17.72 -10.17 -1.68
CA LEU A 129 17.54 -9.56 -3.00
C LEU A 129 18.72 -8.71 -3.51
N SER A 130 19.79 -8.52 -2.73
CA SER A 130 20.93 -7.68 -3.12
C SER A 130 21.53 -8.03 -4.50
N PRO A 131 21.73 -9.32 -4.89
CA PRO A 131 22.29 -9.66 -6.19
C PRO A 131 21.43 -9.17 -7.37
N LEU A 132 20.11 -9.28 -7.28
CA LEU A 132 19.19 -8.82 -8.34
C LEU A 132 19.15 -7.30 -8.45
N ILE A 133 19.25 -6.60 -7.30
CA ILE A 133 19.29 -5.13 -7.27
C ILE A 133 20.60 -4.62 -7.85
N THR A 134 21.74 -5.15 -7.42
CA THR A 134 23.06 -4.77 -7.93
C THR A 134 23.19 -5.10 -9.41
N GLY A 135 22.69 -6.25 -9.84
CA GLY A 135 22.66 -6.68 -11.24
C GLY A 135 21.71 -5.88 -12.14
N GLY A 136 20.94 -4.92 -11.61
CA GLY A 136 20.03 -4.08 -12.40
C GLY A 136 18.75 -4.80 -12.87
N GLN A 137 18.42 -5.94 -12.27
CA GLN A 137 17.29 -6.76 -12.69
C GLN A 137 15.96 -6.31 -12.08
N VAL A 138 16.01 -5.56 -10.98
CA VAL A 138 14.83 -5.00 -10.29
C VAL A 138 14.60 -3.56 -10.75
N SER A 139 13.38 -3.24 -11.18
CA SER A 139 12.96 -1.87 -11.54
C SER A 139 12.03 -1.23 -10.51
N LYS A 140 11.36 -2.04 -9.68
CA LYS A 140 10.53 -1.59 -8.56
C LYS A 140 10.70 -2.50 -7.35
N ALA A 141 10.79 -1.92 -6.16
CA ALA A 141 10.77 -2.63 -4.89
C ALA A 141 9.56 -2.18 -4.06
N ILE A 142 8.78 -3.13 -3.55
CA ILE A 142 7.73 -2.89 -2.56
C ILE A 142 8.21 -3.51 -1.25
N CYS A 143 8.55 -2.67 -0.27
CA CYS A 143 9.18 -3.14 0.97
C CYS A 143 8.79 -2.30 2.18
N SER A 144 8.99 -2.85 3.37
CA SER A 144 8.74 -2.15 4.63
C SER A 144 9.96 -1.39 5.14
N PHE A 145 11.16 -1.87 4.76
CA PHE A 145 12.41 -1.30 5.22
C PHE A 145 13.52 -1.51 4.20
N LEU A 146 14.10 -0.40 3.74
CA LEU A 146 15.22 -0.38 2.80
C LEU A 146 16.52 -0.92 3.42
N GLY A 147 16.70 -0.68 4.72
CA GLY A 147 17.93 -0.99 5.44
C GLY A 147 19.13 -0.23 4.91
N ASN A 148 20.30 -0.84 5.08
CA ASN A 148 21.60 -0.26 4.73
C ASN A 148 22.09 -0.68 3.33
N ASN A 149 21.19 -1.07 2.41
CA ASN A 149 21.58 -1.45 1.05
C ASN A 149 21.93 -0.21 0.22
N LYS A 150 23.23 0.13 0.17
CA LYS A 150 23.74 1.29 -0.56
C LYS A 150 23.51 1.23 -2.07
N ALA A 151 23.49 0.03 -2.65
CA ALA A 151 23.18 -0.13 -4.07
C ALA A 151 21.73 0.26 -4.36
N LEU A 152 20.80 -0.17 -3.51
CA LEU A 152 19.38 0.20 -3.62
C LEU A 152 19.18 1.70 -3.43
N GLU A 153 19.78 2.29 -2.39
CA GLU A 153 19.70 3.72 -2.10
C GLU A 153 20.19 4.56 -3.31
N LYS A 154 21.37 4.24 -3.84
CA LYS A 154 21.95 4.93 -5.00
C LYS A 154 21.04 4.81 -6.23
N LYS A 155 20.55 3.60 -6.52
CA LYS A 155 19.65 3.35 -7.66
C LYS A 155 18.31 4.07 -7.52
N TYR A 156 17.78 4.21 -6.31
CA TYR A 156 16.58 4.99 -6.05
C TYR A 156 16.79 6.48 -6.29
N LEU A 157 17.87 7.06 -5.75
CA LEU A 157 18.20 8.49 -5.91
C LEU A 157 18.51 8.87 -7.37
N ASN A 158 19.05 7.93 -8.14
CA ASN A 158 19.31 8.07 -9.57
C ASN A 158 18.08 7.83 -10.47
N GLY A 159 16.98 7.32 -9.90
CA GLY A 159 15.77 6.99 -10.66
C GLY A 159 15.82 5.70 -11.45
N GLU A 160 16.76 4.83 -11.15
CA GLU A 160 16.86 3.49 -11.74
C GLU A 160 15.82 2.53 -11.14
N ILE A 161 15.55 2.65 -9.84
CA ILE A 161 14.58 1.81 -9.11
C ILE A 161 13.47 2.67 -8.50
N ALA A 162 12.21 2.26 -8.67
CA ALA A 162 11.10 2.79 -7.91
C ALA A 162 10.94 2.04 -6.58
N ILE A 163 10.50 2.75 -5.53
CA ILE A 163 10.34 2.22 -4.19
C ILE A 163 8.95 2.56 -3.66
N GLU A 164 8.19 1.54 -3.30
CA GLU A 164 6.94 1.70 -2.58
C GLU A 164 7.11 1.25 -1.13
N LEU A 165 7.34 2.23 -0.25
CA LEU A 165 7.42 1.97 1.18
C LEU A 165 6.04 1.57 1.72
N THR A 166 5.94 0.36 2.25
CA THR A 166 4.68 -0.21 2.76
C THR A 166 4.89 -0.70 4.19
N PRO A 167 4.12 -0.21 5.20
CA PRO A 167 4.24 -0.69 6.57
C PRO A 167 4.21 -2.23 6.65
N GLN A 168 5.08 -2.84 7.45
CA GLN A 168 5.30 -4.29 7.44
C GLN A 168 4.02 -5.10 7.64
N GLY A 169 3.18 -4.73 8.62
CA GLY A 169 1.89 -5.40 8.85
C GLY A 169 0.94 -5.26 7.66
N THR A 170 0.91 -4.06 7.05
CA THR A 170 0.14 -3.83 5.81
C THR A 170 0.67 -4.68 4.66
N LEU A 171 2.00 -4.79 4.48
CA LEU A 171 2.59 -5.61 3.43
C LEU A 171 2.20 -7.09 3.58
N ALA A 172 2.28 -7.63 4.79
CA ALA A 172 1.85 -8.99 5.09
C ALA A 172 0.35 -9.19 4.78
N GLU A 173 -0.51 -8.27 5.20
CA GLU A 173 -1.95 -8.38 4.97
C GLU A 173 -2.32 -8.19 3.49
N LYS A 174 -1.61 -7.34 2.74
CA LYS A 174 -1.76 -7.24 1.27
C LYS A 174 -1.47 -8.56 0.57
N LEU A 175 -0.41 -9.26 0.97
CA LEU A 175 -0.06 -10.59 0.43
C LEU A 175 -1.11 -11.64 0.82
N ARG A 176 -1.53 -11.65 2.08
CA ARG A 176 -2.59 -12.56 2.57
C ARG A 176 -3.89 -12.35 1.80
N CYS A 177 -4.31 -11.10 1.62
CA CYS A 177 -5.49 -10.72 0.85
C CYS A 177 -5.38 -11.17 -0.61
N GLY A 178 -4.20 -11.03 -1.23
CA GLY A 178 -3.95 -11.46 -2.60
C GLY A 178 -4.13 -12.97 -2.78
N GLY A 179 -3.65 -13.77 -1.82
CA GLY A 179 -3.86 -15.22 -1.81
C GLY A 179 -5.29 -15.65 -1.45
N ALA A 180 -6.03 -14.83 -0.71
CA ALA A 180 -7.39 -15.10 -0.24
C ALA A 180 -8.49 -14.59 -1.18
N GLY A 181 -8.15 -13.93 -2.29
CA GLY A 181 -9.14 -13.33 -3.20
C GLY A 181 -9.85 -12.10 -2.62
N ILE A 182 -9.23 -11.40 -1.68
CA ILE A 182 -9.75 -10.17 -1.07
C ILE A 182 -9.08 -8.99 -1.77
N PRO A 183 -9.78 -8.16 -2.56
CA PRO A 183 -9.13 -7.14 -3.39
C PRO A 183 -8.62 -5.92 -2.60
N ALA A 184 -9.24 -5.61 -1.46
CA ALA A 184 -8.85 -4.50 -0.59
C ALA A 184 -9.30 -4.72 0.86
N PHE A 185 -8.63 -4.05 1.80
CA PHE A 185 -8.96 -4.05 3.23
C PHE A 185 -8.67 -2.68 3.85
N PHE A 186 -9.22 -2.44 5.05
CA PHE A 186 -9.00 -1.20 5.81
C PHE A 186 -8.07 -1.47 7.01
N THR A 187 -7.10 -0.59 7.23
CA THR A 187 -6.17 -0.65 8.37
C THR A 187 -5.92 0.74 8.94
N PRO A 188 -5.81 0.92 10.27
CA PRO A 188 -5.44 2.22 10.83
C PRO A 188 -3.95 2.53 10.64
N THR A 189 -3.15 1.56 10.17
CA THR A 189 -1.71 1.73 9.95
C THR A 189 -1.43 2.78 8.88
N GLY A 190 -0.55 3.74 9.22
CA GLY A 190 -0.13 4.81 8.30
C GLY A 190 -1.06 6.01 8.25
N VAL A 191 -2.16 6.02 9.01
CA VAL A 191 -3.04 7.19 9.15
C VAL A 191 -2.27 8.36 9.79
N ASN A 192 -2.53 9.58 9.30
CA ASN A 192 -1.84 10.82 9.62
C ASN A 192 -0.33 10.80 9.36
N THR A 193 0.10 10.01 8.36
CA THR A 193 1.52 9.95 7.93
C THR A 193 1.65 10.17 6.43
N PHE A 194 2.89 10.25 5.94
CA PHE A 194 3.17 10.33 4.51
C PHE A 194 2.76 9.10 3.71
N ILE A 195 2.52 7.97 4.37
CA ILE A 195 1.89 6.80 3.75
C ILE A 195 0.46 7.12 3.34
N GLN A 196 -0.34 7.74 4.22
CA GLN A 196 -1.71 8.15 3.90
C GLN A 196 -1.74 9.24 2.83
N SER A 197 -0.93 10.30 3.00
CA SER A 197 -0.96 11.44 2.08
C SER A 197 -0.33 11.14 0.72
N GLY A 198 0.43 10.05 0.59
CA GLY A 198 1.15 9.71 -0.63
C GLY A 198 2.36 10.61 -0.90
N GLN A 199 2.86 11.32 0.12
CA GLN A 199 3.96 12.27 -0.03
C GLN A 199 5.34 11.60 -0.13
N ILE A 200 5.46 10.29 0.14
CA ILE A 200 6.70 9.54 -0.11
C ILE A 200 6.80 9.26 -1.62
N PRO A 201 7.79 9.83 -2.34
CA PRO A 201 7.97 9.58 -3.77
C PRO A 201 8.22 8.11 -4.04
N GLN A 202 7.68 7.57 -5.14
CA GLN A 202 8.05 6.24 -5.61
C GLN A 202 9.30 6.26 -6.46
N ARG A 203 9.56 7.32 -7.23
CA ARG A 203 10.79 7.44 -8.03
C ARG A 203 11.31 8.87 -7.99
N LEU A 204 12.60 9.00 -7.76
CA LEU A 204 13.34 10.26 -7.78
C LEU A 204 14.33 10.27 -8.94
N LYS A 205 14.74 11.43 -9.44
CA LYS A 205 15.91 11.56 -10.32
C LYS A 205 16.59 12.88 -10.06
N GLY A 206 17.81 12.84 -9.50
CA GLY A 206 18.54 14.07 -9.17
C GLY A 206 17.83 14.96 -8.14
N GLY A 207 17.05 14.36 -7.24
CA GLY A 207 16.25 15.07 -6.24
C GLY A 207 14.85 15.47 -6.71
N GLU A 208 14.54 15.36 -8.00
CA GLU A 208 13.19 15.62 -8.52
C GLU A 208 12.29 14.39 -8.41
N VAL A 209 11.00 14.61 -8.15
CA VAL A 209 9.99 13.55 -8.09
C VAL A 209 9.53 13.21 -9.50
N ILE A 210 9.86 11.99 -9.95
CA ILE A 210 9.44 11.46 -11.25
C ILE A 210 8.15 10.66 -11.13
N GLU A 211 8.02 9.86 -10.07
CA GLU A 211 6.80 9.13 -9.75
C GLU A 211 6.37 9.49 -8.32
N PRO A 212 5.22 10.15 -8.13
CA PRO A 212 4.74 10.49 -6.79
C PRO A 212 4.25 9.25 -6.04
N GLY A 213 4.13 9.36 -4.73
CA GLY A 213 3.43 8.37 -3.93
C GLY A 213 1.92 8.39 -4.20
N LYS A 214 1.24 7.33 -3.78
CA LYS A 214 -0.21 7.19 -3.94
C LYS A 214 -0.90 7.52 -2.62
N ALA A 215 -1.74 8.55 -2.60
CA ALA A 215 -2.60 8.81 -1.45
C ALA A 215 -3.56 7.63 -1.19
N ARG A 216 -3.86 7.35 0.08
CA ARG A 216 -4.80 6.29 0.46
C ARG A 216 -6.21 6.85 0.58
N GLU A 217 -7.18 6.10 0.06
CA GLU A 217 -8.59 6.35 0.41
C GLU A 217 -8.74 6.12 1.91
N THR A 218 -9.54 6.96 2.58
CA THR A 218 -9.82 6.81 4.00
C THR A 218 -11.30 6.67 4.29
N ARG A 219 -11.61 5.92 5.36
CA ARG A 219 -12.97 5.80 5.91
C ARG A 219 -12.93 5.83 7.43
N ILE A 220 -14.04 6.25 8.03
CA ILE A 220 -14.22 6.24 9.48
C ILE A 220 -15.05 5.03 9.86
N PHE A 221 -14.53 4.22 10.78
CA PHE A 221 -15.23 3.13 11.43
C PHE A 221 -15.14 3.37 12.94
N ASP A 222 -16.28 3.37 13.63
CA ASP A 222 -16.36 3.53 15.09
C ASP A 222 -15.57 4.75 15.62
N GLY A 223 -15.65 5.88 14.90
CA GLY A 223 -14.97 7.12 15.27
C GLY A 223 -13.47 7.17 14.98
N ARG A 224 -12.88 6.12 14.39
CA ARG A 224 -11.46 6.06 14.00
C ARG A 224 -11.27 6.04 12.50
N ILE A 225 -10.25 6.73 12.00
CA ILE A 225 -9.88 6.78 10.58
C ILE A 225 -9.05 5.54 10.21
N TYR A 226 -9.31 4.97 9.04
CA TYR A 226 -8.59 3.83 8.46
C TYR A 226 -8.21 4.14 7.01
N ASN A 227 -7.05 3.67 6.58
CA ASN A 227 -6.60 3.66 5.19
C ASN A 227 -7.13 2.42 4.46
N MET A 228 -7.62 2.57 3.24
CA MET A 228 -7.85 1.46 2.32
C MET A 228 -6.52 1.06 1.66
N GLU A 229 -6.20 -0.22 1.72
CA GLU A 229 -5.05 -0.82 1.08
C GLU A 229 -5.50 -1.93 0.13
N THR A 230 -4.89 -2.01 -1.05
CA THR A 230 -5.22 -3.02 -2.07
C THR A 230 -4.31 -4.23 -1.94
N ALA A 231 -4.84 -5.40 -2.26
CA ALA A 231 -4.07 -6.64 -2.28
C ALA A 231 -2.85 -6.55 -3.21
N ILE A 232 -1.83 -7.36 -2.93
CA ILE A 232 -0.69 -7.56 -3.83
C ILE A 232 -0.77 -9.00 -4.35
N HIS A 233 -0.72 -9.13 -5.67
CA HIS A 233 -0.55 -10.39 -6.36
C HIS A 233 0.85 -10.44 -6.96
N GLY A 234 1.46 -11.63 -6.99
CA GLY A 234 2.72 -11.86 -7.71
C GLY A 234 2.53 -12.93 -8.76
N ASP A 235 3.36 -12.86 -9.80
CA ASP A 235 3.41 -13.89 -10.84
C ASP A 235 4.10 -15.15 -10.32
N VAL A 236 5.09 -14.98 -9.42
CA VAL A 236 5.81 -16.08 -8.77
C VAL A 236 6.18 -15.71 -7.33
N ALA A 237 6.21 -16.71 -6.46
CA ALA A 237 6.70 -16.58 -5.10
C ALA A 237 7.95 -17.45 -4.91
N ILE A 238 9.01 -16.87 -4.34
CA ILE A 238 10.26 -17.54 -4.04
C ILE A 238 10.41 -17.66 -2.51
N LEU A 239 10.45 -18.91 -2.03
CA LEU A 239 10.33 -19.25 -0.61
C LEU A 239 11.46 -20.19 -0.17
N ARG A 240 11.83 -20.11 1.11
CA ARG A 240 12.68 -21.10 1.79
C ARG A 240 11.83 -21.81 2.85
N ALA A 241 11.96 -23.12 2.92
CA ALA A 241 11.31 -23.95 3.95
C ALA A 241 12.33 -24.91 4.57
N HIS A 242 12.15 -25.20 5.85
CA HIS A 242 12.77 -26.34 6.52
C HIS A 242 11.85 -27.56 6.40
N LYS A 243 12.38 -28.76 6.60
CA LYS A 243 11.62 -30.01 6.63
C LYS A 243 11.83 -30.68 7.97
#